data_AF-A0A2U3N2I9-F1
#
_entry.id   AF-A0A2U3N2I9-F1
#
_cell.length_a   1.000
_cell.length_b   1.000
_cell.length_c   1.000
_cell.angle_alpha   90.00
_cell.angle_beta   90.00
_cell.angle_gamma   90.00
#
_symmetry.space_group_name_H-M   'P 1'
#
loop_
_entity.id
_entity.type
_entity.pdbx_description
1 polymer ?
#
loop_
_entity_poly.entity_id
_entity_poly.type
_entity_poly.pdbx_seq_one_letter_code
_entity_poly.pdbx_strand_id
1 'polypeptide(L)'
;MNVTLNPFNSLKVTLGTSAIVLSALSLSFCKDQPAYSSPPSTLSKQDPFVVGVQSLVIQSDTTGVAVIKLDDFRVQVSFEYKAHPDSYGVAGSEFTAVDITDLSIDGIKDTQGNEFRDFTDHNDVIQIKELIRGYIEKNRLVEAV
;
A
#
# COMPACT_ATOMS: atom_id res chain seq x y z
N MET A 1 15.27 -32.97 -55.53
CA MET A 1 15.66 -31.55 -55.35
C MET A 1 14.35 -30.79 -55.10
N ASN A 2 13.93 -30.57 -53.85
CA ASN A 2 14.42 -29.60 -52.86
C ASN A 2 14.20 -28.15 -53.29
N VAL A 3 13.08 -27.56 -52.84
CA VAL A 3 12.97 -26.13 -52.57
C VAL A 3 12.08 -25.94 -51.34
N THR A 4 12.74 -25.56 -50.26
CA THR A 4 12.20 -25.14 -48.97
C THR A 4 11.86 -23.65 -49.03
N LEU A 5 10.70 -23.23 -48.53
CA LEU A 5 10.42 -21.82 -48.21
C LEU A 5 9.75 -21.75 -46.82
N ASN A 6 10.41 -21.02 -45.93
CA ASN A 6 10.10 -20.88 -44.50
C ASN A 6 8.88 -19.99 -44.21
N PRO A 7 8.24 -20.15 -43.03
CA PRO A 7 7.04 -19.42 -42.65
C PRO A 7 7.38 -18.22 -41.75
N PHE A 8 7.38 -17.00 -42.27
CA PHE A 8 7.23 -15.82 -41.42
C PHE A 8 6.42 -14.74 -42.13
N ASN A 9 5.45 -14.21 -41.38
CA ASN A 9 4.80 -12.91 -41.51
C ASN A 9 3.44 -12.85 -42.24
N SER A 10 2.36 -12.79 -41.46
CA SER A 10 1.27 -11.82 -41.65
C SER A 10 0.23 -11.96 -40.53
N LEU A 11 0.35 -11.07 -39.54
CA LEU A 11 -0.63 -10.81 -38.50
C LEU A 11 -1.87 -10.14 -39.14
N LYS A 12 -2.99 -10.85 -39.24
CA LYS A 12 -4.29 -10.25 -39.66
C LYS A 12 -5.09 -9.87 -38.42
N VAL A 13 -4.94 -8.62 -38.00
CA VAL A 13 -5.78 -7.99 -36.96
C VAL A 13 -7.14 -7.68 -37.59
N THR A 14 -8.19 -8.35 -37.14
CA THR A 14 -9.58 -8.06 -37.50
C THR A 14 -10.23 -7.34 -36.33
N LEU A 15 -10.52 -6.06 -36.51
CA LEU A 15 -11.35 -5.24 -35.60
C LEU A 15 -12.78 -5.76 -35.62
N GLY A 16 -13.17 -6.48 -34.57
CA GLY A 16 -14.57 -6.84 -34.29
C GLY A 16 -15.08 -5.97 -33.15
N THR A 17 -15.85 -4.94 -33.47
CA THR A 17 -16.56 -4.10 -32.50
C THR A 17 -17.69 -4.88 -31.84
N SER A 18 -17.44 -5.50 -30.68
CA SER A 18 -18.51 -6.01 -29.83
C SER A 18 -18.95 -4.92 -28.85
N ALA A 19 -20.13 -4.35 -29.09
CA ALA A 19 -20.81 -3.46 -28.17
C ALA A 19 -21.12 -4.20 -26.85
N ILE A 20 -20.52 -3.74 -25.74
CA ILE A 20 -20.87 -4.19 -24.39
C ILE A 20 -22.12 -3.41 -23.99
N VAL A 21 -23.27 -4.08 -23.99
CA VAL A 21 -24.52 -3.54 -23.43
C VAL A 21 -24.37 -3.54 -21.90
N LEU A 22 -24.14 -2.37 -21.31
CA LEU A 22 -24.19 -2.15 -19.87
C LEU A 22 -25.67 -2.10 -19.44
N SER A 23 -26.21 -3.22 -18.96
CA SER A 23 -27.49 -3.24 -18.27
C SER A 23 -27.34 -2.59 -16.88
N ALA A 24 -27.93 -1.41 -16.70
CA ALA A 24 -27.99 -0.72 -15.42
C ALA A 24 -28.83 -1.50 -14.40
N LEU A 25 -28.25 -1.89 -13.26
CA LEU A 25 -29.04 -2.28 -12.09
C LEU A 25 -29.58 -1.00 -11.43
N SER A 26 -30.85 -0.68 -11.65
CA SER A 26 -31.56 0.30 -10.83
C SER A 26 -32.11 -0.40 -9.58
N LEU A 27 -31.50 -0.16 -8.42
CA LEU A 27 -32.11 -0.48 -7.13
C LEU A 27 -33.14 0.61 -6.83
N SER A 28 -34.42 0.25 -6.90
CA SER A 28 -35.53 1.11 -6.51
C SER A 28 -35.47 1.37 -4.99
N PHE A 29 -35.26 2.63 -4.62
CA PHE A 29 -35.38 3.11 -3.25
C PHE A 29 -36.85 3.04 -2.80
N CYS A 30 -37.10 2.40 -1.65
CA CYS A 30 -38.37 2.51 -0.96
C CYS A 30 -38.50 3.95 -0.42
N LYS A 31 -39.52 4.67 -0.89
CA LYS A 31 -39.99 5.94 -0.32
C LYS A 31 -40.98 5.64 0.80
N ASP A 32 -40.73 6.18 1.99
CA ASP A 32 -41.58 7.20 2.61
C ASP A 32 -41.24 7.36 4.09
N GLN A 33 -40.73 8.54 4.48
CA GLN A 33 -41.04 9.18 5.76
C GLN A 33 -40.74 10.69 5.67
N PRO A 34 -41.54 11.54 6.35
CA PRO A 34 -41.69 12.95 6.02
C PRO A 34 -40.55 13.83 6.51
N ALA A 35 -40.40 14.95 5.82
CA ALA A 35 -39.33 15.93 5.94
C ALA A 35 -39.20 16.57 7.33
N TYR A 36 -38.01 16.43 7.92
CA TYR A 36 -37.40 17.50 8.70
C TYR A 36 -36.22 18.03 7.89
N SER A 37 -36.40 19.20 7.27
CA SER A 37 -35.34 19.93 6.59
C SER A 37 -34.36 20.48 7.64
N SER A 38 -33.37 19.69 8.01
CA SER A 38 -32.11 20.22 8.53
C SER A 38 -31.30 20.76 7.34
N PRO A 39 -30.69 21.96 7.45
CA PRO A 39 -29.78 22.45 6.40
C PRO A 39 -28.68 21.40 6.19
N PRO A 40 -28.25 21.12 4.94
CA PRO A 40 -27.18 20.18 4.70
C PRO A 40 -25.93 20.73 5.36
N SER A 41 -25.56 20.17 6.51
CA SER A 41 -24.20 20.27 7.00
C SER A 41 -23.35 19.61 5.93
N THR A 42 -22.66 20.43 5.14
CA THR A 42 -21.47 20.00 4.39
C THR A 42 -20.38 19.70 5.41
N LEU A 43 -20.61 18.70 6.25
CA LEU A 43 -19.51 17.94 6.82
C LEU A 43 -18.90 17.30 5.59
N SER A 44 -17.80 17.91 5.11
CA SER A 44 -16.85 17.21 4.27
C SER A 44 -16.74 15.81 4.88
N LYS A 45 -17.01 14.77 4.07
CA LYS A 45 -16.73 13.41 4.47
C LYS A 45 -15.24 13.40 4.78
N GLN A 46 -14.89 13.57 6.05
CA GLN A 46 -13.51 13.51 6.49
C GLN A 46 -13.09 12.11 6.10
N ASP A 47 -12.21 12.02 5.10
CA ASP A 47 -11.66 10.75 4.72
C ASP A 47 -11.09 10.11 6.00
N PRO A 48 -11.32 8.81 6.22
CA PRO A 48 -10.83 8.16 7.42
C PRO A 48 -9.34 8.43 7.54
N PHE A 49 -8.89 8.82 8.73
CA PHE A 49 -7.46 8.97 9.04
C PHE A 49 -6.75 7.66 8.66
N VAL A 50 -5.97 7.67 7.57
CA VAL A 50 -5.28 6.48 7.07
C VAL A 50 -3.81 6.59 7.45
N VAL A 51 -3.41 5.75 8.39
CA VAL A 51 -2.00 5.50 8.72
C VAL A 51 -1.64 4.08 8.31
N GLY A 52 -0.63 3.95 7.47
CA GLY A 52 -0.18 2.64 7.04
C GLY A 52 1.03 2.68 6.11
N VAL A 53 1.70 1.53 5.99
CA VAL A 53 2.77 1.34 5.01
C VAL A 53 2.16 1.33 3.62
N GLN A 54 2.50 2.33 2.81
CA GLN A 54 2.11 2.41 1.40
C GLN A 54 3.01 1.51 0.53
N SER A 55 4.31 1.50 0.80
CA SER A 55 5.26 0.59 0.17
C SER A 55 6.44 0.35 1.10
N LEU A 56 7.02 -0.84 1.07
CA LEU A 56 8.25 -1.17 1.80
C LEU A 56 9.09 -2.12 0.96
N VAL A 57 10.39 -1.86 0.93
CA VAL A 57 11.38 -2.66 0.22
C VAL A 57 12.57 -2.91 1.14
N ILE A 58 12.90 -4.18 1.33
CA ILE A 58 14.16 -4.59 1.97
C ILE A 58 15.28 -4.39 0.95
N GLN A 59 16.28 -3.59 1.30
CA GLN A 59 17.40 -3.26 0.41
C GLN A 59 18.61 -4.17 0.64
N SER A 60 18.82 -4.63 1.87
CA SER A 60 19.87 -5.54 2.28
C SER A 60 19.43 -6.34 3.51
N ASP A 61 20.30 -7.22 4.01
CA ASP A 61 20.03 -8.02 5.20
C ASP A 61 19.78 -7.19 6.48
N THR A 62 20.13 -5.90 6.47
CA THR A 62 20.01 -5.02 7.64
C THR A 62 19.36 -3.67 7.34
N THR A 63 18.98 -3.38 6.09
CA THR A 63 18.45 -2.07 5.70
C THR A 63 17.22 -2.18 4.80
N GLY A 64 16.34 -1.18 4.90
CA GLY A 64 15.19 -1.06 4.03
C GLY A 64 14.70 0.37 3.89
N VAL A 65 13.77 0.56 2.96
CA VAL A 65 13.07 1.82 2.75
C VAL A 65 11.58 1.61 2.75
N ALA A 66 10.85 2.60 3.25
CA ALA A 66 9.41 2.58 3.26
C ALA A 66 8.82 3.95 2.90
N VAL A 67 7.59 3.91 2.38
CA VAL A 67 6.73 5.07 2.24
C VAL A 67 5.54 4.84 3.16
N ILE A 68 5.36 5.74 4.12
CA ILE A 68 4.26 5.71 5.07
C ILE A 68 3.21 6.71 4.62
N LYS A 69 1.97 6.25 4.46
CA LYS A 69 0.82 7.12 4.26
C LYS A 69 0.37 7.64 5.62
N LEU A 70 0.33 8.96 5.78
CA LEU A 70 -0.24 9.66 6.93
C LEU A 70 -1.21 10.72 6.40
N ASP A 71 -2.51 10.51 6.47
CA ASP A 71 -3.54 11.48 6.01
C ASP A 71 -3.34 12.05 4.61
N ASP A 72 -2.85 13.29 4.49
CA ASP A 72 -2.55 14.00 3.25
C ASP A 72 -1.06 13.97 2.88
N PHE A 73 -0.26 13.25 3.66
CA PHE A 73 1.18 13.14 3.49
C PHE A 73 1.63 11.73 3.14
N ARG A 74 2.82 11.68 2.54
CA ARG A 74 3.64 10.50 2.30
C ARG A 74 5.00 10.78 2.92
N VAL A 75 5.36 10.00 3.93
CA VAL A 75 6.65 10.10 4.62
C VAL A 75 7.55 9.01 4.05
N GLN A 76 8.62 9.41 3.37
CA GLN A 76 9.67 8.51 2.93
C GLN A 76 10.67 8.33 4.05
N VAL A 77 10.99 7.08 4.36
CA VAL A 77 11.89 6.73 5.44
C VAL A 77 12.87 5.64 5.02
N SER A 78 14.07 5.74 5.55
CA SER A 78 15.10 4.71 5.50
C SER A 78 15.27 4.15 6.91
N PHE A 79 15.44 2.84 7.02
CA PHE A 79 15.52 2.18 8.32
C PHE A 79 16.59 1.09 8.33
N GLU A 80 17.17 0.90 9.51
CA GLU A 80 18.03 -0.23 9.83
C GLU A 80 17.26 -1.22 10.70
N TYR A 81 17.49 -2.51 10.49
CA TYR A 81 16.81 -3.55 11.23
C TYR A 81 17.72 -4.73 11.59
N LYS A 82 17.29 -5.49 12.60
CA LYS A 82 17.89 -6.77 12.98
C LYS A 82 16.82 -7.84 13.00
N ALA A 83 17.01 -8.86 12.17
CA ALA A 83 16.18 -10.05 12.16
C ALA A 83 16.68 -11.07 13.19
N HIS A 84 15.77 -11.74 13.88
CA HIS A 84 16.07 -12.82 14.81
C HIS A 84 14.93 -13.84 14.84
N PRO A 85 15.21 -15.13 15.09
CA PRO A 85 14.17 -16.14 15.22
C PRO A 85 13.33 -15.89 16.48
N ASP A 86 12.02 -16.06 16.37
CA ASP A 86 11.06 -15.96 17.47
C ASP A 86 9.91 -16.98 17.30
N SER A 87 9.13 -17.19 18.36
CA SER A 87 8.04 -18.16 18.39
C SER A 87 6.94 -17.78 19.37
N TYR A 88 5.68 -18.08 19.00
CA TYR A 88 4.55 -17.99 19.94
C TYR A 88 4.52 -19.11 20.99
N GLY A 89 5.55 -19.97 21.05
CA GLY A 89 5.70 -20.99 22.09
C GLY A 89 4.91 -22.28 21.83
N VAL A 90 4.37 -22.46 20.62
CA VAL A 90 3.73 -23.72 20.19
C VAL A 90 4.44 -24.29 18.97
N ALA A 91 4.45 -25.61 18.83
CA ALA A 91 5.14 -26.24 17.71
C ALA A 91 4.59 -25.75 16.36
N GLY A 92 5.50 -25.29 15.48
CA GLY A 92 5.16 -24.76 14.16
C GLY A 92 4.77 -23.27 14.14
N SER A 93 4.92 -22.56 15.26
CA SER A 93 4.68 -21.10 15.33
C SER A 93 5.96 -20.26 15.24
N GLU A 94 7.03 -20.83 14.69
CA GLU A 94 8.30 -20.12 14.49
C GLU A 94 8.14 -19.07 13.38
N PHE A 95 8.74 -17.90 13.58
CA PHE A 95 8.78 -16.82 12.61
C PHE A 95 10.07 -16.01 12.79
N THR A 96 10.40 -15.19 11.79
CA THR A 96 11.51 -14.24 11.93
C THR A 96 10.98 -12.91 12.43
N ALA A 97 11.27 -12.57 13.68
CA ALA A 97 10.96 -11.28 14.27
C ALA A 97 11.99 -10.22 13.86
N VAL A 98 11.58 -8.95 13.90
CA VAL A 98 12.42 -7.83 13.47
C VAL A 98 12.43 -6.71 14.49
N ASP A 99 13.62 -6.21 14.80
CA ASP A 99 13.79 -4.95 15.56
C ASP A 99 14.25 -3.84 14.62
N ILE A 100 13.51 -2.74 14.56
CA ILE A 100 13.93 -1.54 13.82
C ILE A 100 14.87 -0.72 14.71
N THR A 101 16.18 -0.83 14.47
CA THR A 101 17.21 -0.21 15.32
C THR A 101 17.32 1.27 15.07
N ASP A 102 17.24 1.69 13.80
CA ASP A 102 17.34 3.10 13.43
C ASP A 102 16.32 3.47 12.34
N LEU A 103 15.93 4.74 12.32
CA LEU A 103 14.98 5.27 11.35
C LEU A 103 15.30 6.73 11.03
N SER A 104 15.45 7.01 9.74
CA SER A 104 15.66 8.35 9.20
C SER A 104 14.48 8.78 8.33
N ILE A 105 14.06 10.03 8.51
CA ILE A 105 13.05 10.67 7.63
C ILE A 105 13.78 11.28 6.44
N ASP A 106 13.58 10.69 5.26
CA ASP A 106 14.27 11.12 4.03
C ASP A 106 13.53 12.27 3.34
N GLY A 107 12.21 12.35 3.53
CA GLY A 107 11.41 13.46 3.02
C GLY A 107 9.91 13.24 3.14
N ILE A 108 9.19 14.35 3.27
CA ILE A 108 7.73 14.35 3.37
C ILE A 108 7.14 15.05 2.16
N LYS A 109 6.16 14.41 1.53
CA LYS A 109 5.42 14.98 0.41
C LYS A 109 3.92 14.97 0.69
N ASP A 110 3.20 15.99 0.22
CA ASP A 110 1.74 15.93 0.24
C ASP A 110 1.17 15.02 -0.87
N THR A 111 -0.16 14.94 -0.95
CA THR A 111 -0.87 14.21 -2.02
C THR A 111 -0.58 14.75 -3.42
N GLN A 112 -0.24 16.04 -3.55
CA GLN A 112 0.09 16.72 -4.79
C GLN A 112 1.58 16.57 -5.18
N GLY A 113 2.40 16.01 -4.28
CA GLY A 113 3.84 15.81 -4.48
C GLY A 113 4.72 16.98 -4.04
N ASN A 114 4.15 18.03 -3.43
CA ASN A 114 4.92 19.15 -2.89
C ASN A 114 5.73 18.68 -1.68
N GLU A 115 6.95 19.18 -1.53
CA GLU A 115 7.79 18.88 -0.37
C GLU A 115 7.37 19.67 0.86
N PHE A 116 7.42 19.01 2.01
CA PHE A 116 7.13 19.60 3.31
C PHE A 116 8.31 19.43 4.24
N ARG A 117 8.45 20.41 5.16
CA ARG A 117 9.40 20.28 6.25
C ARG A 117 9.00 19.11 7.13
N ASP A 118 10.00 18.41 7.64
CA ASP A 118 9.80 17.40 8.66
C ASP A 118 9.04 17.98 9.87
N PHE A 119 7.91 17.36 10.17
CA PHE A 119 7.03 17.69 11.29
C PHE A 119 6.94 16.54 12.29
N THR A 120 7.69 15.46 12.08
CA THR A 120 7.66 14.29 12.94
C THR A 120 8.35 14.57 14.28
N ASP A 121 7.80 13.98 15.33
CA ASP A 121 8.43 13.97 16.65
C ASP A 121 8.92 12.57 17.05
N HIS A 122 9.44 12.47 18.28
CA HIS A 122 9.95 11.20 18.79
C HIS A 122 8.88 10.10 18.87
N ASN A 123 7.63 10.45 19.20
CA ASN A 123 6.54 9.48 19.28
C ASN A 123 6.11 9.02 17.89
N ASP A 124 6.13 9.92 16.90
CA ASP A 124 5.87 9.56 15.51
C ASP A 124 6.92 8.56 15.01
N VAL A 125 8.21 8.80 15.30
CA VAL A 125 9.29 7.88 14.93
C VAL A 125 9.09 6.49 15.55
N ILE A 126 8.74 6.41 16.84
CA ILE A 126 8.44 5.12 17.49
C ILE A 126 7.26 4.41 16.80
N GLN A 127 6.18 5.13 16.54
CA GLN A 127 5.00 4.56 15.88
C GLN A 127 5.30 4.08 14.46
N ILE A 128 6.12 4.83 13.71
CA ILE A 128 6.55 4.40 12.37
C ILE A 128 7.41 3.13 12.46
N LYS A 129 8.33 3.04 13.43
CA LYS A 129 9.13 1.82 13.66
C LYS A 129 8.24 0.60 13.91
N GLU A 130 7.25 0.72 14.79
CA GLU A 130 6.30 -0.37 15.08
C GLU A 130 5.44 -0.73 13.86
N LEU A 131 5.02 0.26 13.08
CA LEU A 131 4.26 0.03 11.85
C LEU A 131 5.09 -0.73 10.80
N ILE A 132 6.36 -0.36 10.63
CA ILE A 132 7.31 -1.02 9.71
C ILE A 132 7.56 -2.46 10.19
N ARG A 133 7.85 -2.64 11.48
CA ARG A 133 8.04 -3.95 12.12
C ARG A 133 6.86 -4.88 11.83
N GLY A 134 5.66 -4.46 12.22
CA GLY A 134 4.46 -5.27 12.04
C GLY A 134 4.17 -5.59 10.57
N TYR A 135 4.50 -4.66 9.66
CA TYR A 135 4.38 -4.92 8.23
C TYR A 135 5.37 -5.98 7.73
N ILE A 136 6.64 -5.92 8.17
CA ILE A 136 7.66 -6.90 7.79
C ILE A 136 7.30 -8.30 8.29
N GLU A 137 6.96 -8.42 9.57
CA GLU A 137 6.64 -9.71 10.21
C GLU A 137 5.35 -10.32 9.63
N LYS A 138 4.30 -9.50 9.45
CA LYS A 138 3.03 -9.96 8.86
C LYS A 138 3.20 -10.49 7.43
N ASN A 139 4.07 -9.87 6.65
CA ASN A 139 4.31 -10.23 5.25
C ASN A 139 5.52 -11.13 5.05
N ARG A 140 6.21 -11.55 6.13
CA ARG A 140 7.35 -12.48 6.07
C ARG A 140 8.47 -12.02 5.13
N LEU A 141 8.79 -10.72 5.17
CA LEU A 141 9.68 -10.11 4.18
C LEU A 141 11.17 -10.41 4.38
N VAL A 142 11.53 -10.97 5.53
CA VAL A 142 12.93 -11.24 5.93
C VAL A 142 13.13 -12.69 6.38
N GLU A 143 12.21 -13.59 6.04
CA GLU A 143 12.39 -15.01 6.37
C GLU A 143 13.66 -15.55 5.71
N ALA A 144 14.43 -16.31 6.47
CA ALA A 144 15.61 -17.00 5.95
C ALA A 144 15.18 -17.97 4.83
N VAL A 145 15.80 -17.84 3.65
CA VAL A 145 15.65 -18.78 2.51
C VAL A 145 16.47 -20.03 2.75
#